data_AF-F3UN45-F1
#
_entry.id   AF-F3UN45-F1
#
_cell.length_a   1.000
_cell.length_b   1.000
_cell.length_c   1.000
_cell.angle_alpha   90.00
_cell.angle_beta   90.00
_cell.angle_gamma   90.00
#
_symmetry.space_group_name_H-M   'P 1'
#
loop_
_entity.id
_entity.type
_entity.pdbx_description
1 polymer ?
#
loop_
_entity_poly.entity_id
_entity_poly.type
_entity_poly.pdbx_seq_one_letter_code
_entity_poly.pdbx_strand_id
1 'polypeptide(L)'
;MNPTMLIVFAVVLIGMTYFQMRAQKKQAQQRMESLNKLQKGYEVITIGGLYGTVDEVDTDKKTVVLDVDGVYLTFELTAIKTVLPLTEGIPAVAGGEGSVDLPEEESAIEE
;
A
#
# COMPACT_ATOMS: atom_id res chain seq x y z
N MET A 1 -34.02 24.62 -18.22
CA MET A 1 -32.65 24.15 -17.98
C MET A 1 -31.84 24.45 -19.23
N ASN A 2 -30.84 25.33 -19.15
CA ASN A 2 -30.19 25.86 -20.35
C ASN A 2 -29.19 24.83 -20.91
N PRO A 3 -29.29 24.43 -22.19
CA PRO A 3 -28.43 23.41 -22.78
C PRO A 3 -26.94 23.79 -22.72
N THR A 4 -26.63 25.09 -22.76
CA THR A 4 -25.26 25.62 -22.60
C THR A 4 -24.67 25.34 -21.22
N MET A 5 -25.48 25.40 -20.14
CA MET A 5 -25.01 25.07 -18.79
C MET A 5 -24.73 23.56 -18.64
N LEU A 6 -25.50 22.73 -19.33
CA LEU A 6 -25.30 21.27 -19.33
C LEU A 6 -24.00 20.89 -20.05
N ILE A 7 -23.68 21.55 -21.17
CA ILE A 7 -22.43 21.33 -21.92
C ILE A 7 -21.21 21.76 -21.09
N VAL A 8 -21.26 22.94 -20.44
CA VAL A 8 -20.16 23.41 -19.57
C VAL A 8 -19.95 22.44 -18.41
N PHE A 9 -21.02 21.97 -17.77
CA PHE A 9 -20.94 21.00 -16.68
C PHE A 9 -20.35 19.64 -17.14
N ALA A 10 -20.72 19.16 -18.32
CA ALA A 10 -20.19 17.92 -18.88
C ALA A 10 -18.68 18.02 -19.17
N VAL A 11 -18.20 19.15 -19.70
CA VAL A 11 -16.78 19.37 -19.99
C VAL A 11 -15.95 19.42 -18.69
N VAL A 12 -16.46 20.08 -17.65
CA VAL A 12 -15.80 20.13 -16.34
C VAL A 12 -15.71 18.74 -15.70
N LEU A 13 -16.79 17.95 -15.76
CA LEU A 13 -16.79 16.58 -15.23
C LEU A 13 -15.79 15.67 -15.96
N ILE A 14 -15.72 15.75 -17.30
CA ILE A 14 -14.77 14.96 -18.09
C ILE A 14 -13.32 15.39 -17.79
N GLY A 15 -13.08 16.69 -17.63
CA GLY A 15 -11.76 17.22 -17.26
C GLY A 15 -11.30 16.74 -15.88
N MET A 16 -12.19 16.80 -14.88
CA MET A 16 -11.90 16.37 -13.51
C MET A 16 -11.66 14.85 -13.42
N THR A 17 -12.51 14.05 -14.06
CA THR A 17 -12.39 12.59 -14.06
C THR A 17 -11.14 12.11 -14.80
N TYR A 18 -10.75 12.75 -15.90
CA TYR A 18 -9.51 12.44 -16.60
C TYR A 18 -8.27 12.67 -15.72
N PHE A 19 -8.23 13.78 -15.00
CA PHE A 19 -7.12 14.10 -14.10
C PHE A 19 -7.06 13.12 -12.91
N GLN A 20 -8.21 12.81 -12.31
CA GLN A 20 -8.30 11.87 -11.19
C GLN A 20 -7.91 10.45 -11.61
N MET A 21 -8.36 9.99 -12.79
CA MET A 21 -8.02 8.67 -13.32
C MET A 21 -6.52 8.52 -13.59
N ARG A 22 -5.86 9.59 -14.06
CA ARG A 22 -4.40 9.61 -14.23
C ARG A 22 -3.67 9.50 -12.89
N ALA A 23 -4.15 10.18 -11.86
CA ALA A 23 -3.57 10.11 -10.51
C ALA A 23 -3.75 8.71 -9.87
N GLN A 24 -4.94 8.13 -9.97
CA GLN A 24 -5.24 6.80 -9.44
C GLN A 24 -4.42 5.70 -10.12
N LYS A 25 -4.21 5.78 -11.45
CA LYS A 25 -3.39 4.81 -12.17
C LYS A 25 -1.95 4.80 -11.68
N LYS A 26 -1.39 5.96 -11.33
CA LYS A 26 -0.03 6.08 -10.77
C LYS A 26 0.07 5.43 -9.38
N GLN A 27 -0.93 5.62 -8.53
CA GLN A 27 -0.97 4.98 -7.19
C GLN A 27 -1.11 3.45 -7.29
N ALA A 28 -1.94 2.95 -8.21
CA ALA A 28 -2.08 1.52 -8.46
C ALA A 28 -0.76 0.89 -8.96
N GLN A 29 -0.07 1.57 -9.87
CA GLN A 29 1.23 1.13 -10.38
C GLN A 29 2.31 1.08 -9.30
N GLN A 30 2.40 2.13 -8.45
CA GLN A 30 3.34 2.15 -7.33
C GLN A 30 3.11 1.00 -6.36
N ARG A 31 1.84 0.67 -6.07
CA ARG A 31 1.51 -0.47 -5.22
C ARG A 31 1.95 -1.81 -5.83
N MET A 32 1.77 -1.98 -7.14
CA MET A 32 2.22 -3.20 -7.84
C MET A 32 3.75 -3.29 -7.90
N GLU A 33 4.44 -2.16 -8.03
CA GLU A 33 5.90 -2.13 -8.08
C GLU A 33 6.54 -2.50 -6.74
N SER A 34 5.95 -2.08 -5.62
CA SER A 34 6.41 -2.50 -4.28
C SER A 34 6.26 -4.00 -4.04
N LEU A 35 5.20 -4.61 -4.57
CA LEU A 35 4.98 -6.07 -4.47
C LEU A 35 5.99 -6.86 -5.33
N ASN A 36 6.40 -6.32 -6.48
CA ASN A 36 7.44 -6.95 -7.32
C ASN A 36 8.85 -6.90 -6.71
N LYS A 37 9.05 -6.13 -5.63
CA LYS A 37 10.33 -6.05 -4.91
C LYS A 37 10.44 -7.08 -3.78
N LEU A 38 9.41 -7.89 -3.56
CA LEU A 38 9.45 -9.00 -2.60
C LEU A 38 10.52 -10.02 -3.02
N GLN A 39 11.43 -10.29 -2.10
CA GLN A 39 12.48 -11.30 -2.26
C GLN A 39 12.47 -12.24 -1.04
N LYS A 40 13.04 -13.43 -1.22
CA LYS A 40 13.21 -14.41 -0.14
C LYS A 40 14.04 -13.80 1.00
N GLY A 41 13.66 -14.10 2.23
CA GLY A 41 14.29 -13.63 3.47
C GLY A 41 13.76 -12.31 4.02
N TYR A 42 12.91 -11.58 3.29
CA TYR A 42 12.37 -10.31 3.78
C TYR A 42 11.34 -10.55 4.88
N GLU A 43 11.36 -9.70 5.89
CA GLU A 43 10.31 -9.70 6.91
C GLU A 43 9.11 -8.91 6.38
N VAL A 44 7.92 -9.43 6.59
CA VAL A 44 6.69 -8.86 6.04
C VAL A 44 5.61 -8.79 7.09
N ILE A 45 4.79 -7.75 6.97
CA ILE A 45 3.59 -7.57 7.78
C ILE A 45 2.40 -7.72 6.85
N THR A 46 1.57 -8.71 7.14
CA THR A 46 0.30 -8.93 6.42
C THR A 46 -0.75 -7.89 6.82
N ILE A 47 -1.83 -7.76 6.05
CA ILE A 47 -2.93 -6.83 6.37
C ILE A 47 -3.57 -7.14 7.74
N GLY A 48 -3.59 -8.41 8.14
CA GLY A 48 -4.09 -8.84 9.44
C GLY A 48 -3.13 -8.56 10.62
N GLY A 49 -1.97 -7.96 10.36
CA GLY A 49 -0.96 -7.70 11.38
C GLY A 49 -0.09 -8.90 11.74
N LEU A 50 -0.18 -10.01 10.98
CA LEU A 50 0.73 -11.14 11.14
C LEU A 50 2.11 -10.80 10.57
N TYR A 51 3.13 -11.06 11.37
CA TYR A 51 4.53 -10.96 11.04
C TYR A 51 5.05 -12.31 10.58
N GLY A 52 5.90 -12.31 9.57
CA GLY A 52 6.55 -13.52 9.09
C GLY A 52 7.67 -13.19 8.11
N THR A 53 8.40 -14.23 7.73
CA THR A 53 9.52 -14.11 6.79
C THR A 53 9.15 -14.74 5.46
N VAL A 54 9.53 -14.11 4.35
CA VAL A 54 9.27 -14.63 3.01
C VAL A 54 10.18 -15.82 2.73
N ASP A 55 9.61 -17.00 2.56
CA ASP A 55 10.34 -18.22 2.18
C ASP A 55 10.39 -18.40 0.65
N GLU A 56 9.26 -18.20 -0.02
CA GLU A 56 9.14 -18.33 -1.48
C GLU A 56 8.16 -17.32 -2.06
N VAL A 57 8.46 -16.81 -3.27
CA VAL A 57 7.59 -15.91 -4.02
C VAL A 57 7.31 -16.55 -5.38
N ASP A 58 6.04 -16.79 -5.68
CA ASP A 58 5.55 -17.23 -6.98
C ASP A 58 4.84 -16.06 -7.67
N THR A 59 5.55 -15.41 -8.59
CA THR A 59 5.06 -14.25 -9.34
C THR A 59 4.02 -14.64 -10.39
N ASP A 60 4.05 -15.89 -10.89
CA ASP A 60 3.11 -16.38 -11.90
C ASP A 60 1.73 -16.61 -11.29
N LYS A 61 1.69 -17.22 -10.10
CA LYS A 61 0.45 -17.49 -9.35
C LYS A 61 0.04 -16.34 -8.43
N LYS A 62 0.87 -15.31 -8.28
CA LYS A 62 0.69 -14.18 -7.36
C LYS A 62 0.54 -14.62 -5.90
N THR A 63 1.31 -15.61 -5.49
CA THR A 63 1.33 -16.15 -4.13
C THR A 63 2.72 -16.05 -3.50
N VAL A 64 2.75 -15.92 -2.18
CA VAL A 64 3.97 -15.88 -1.37
C VAL A 64 3.82 -16.88 -0.23
N VAL A 65 4.88 -17.64 0.06
CA VAL A 65 4.96 -18.53 1.21
C VAL A 65 5.68 -17.77 2.32
N LEU A 66 4.99 -17.63 3.45
CA LEU A 66 5.52 -17.03 4.66
C LEU A 66 5.86 -18.13 5.67
N ASP A 67 7.03 -18.01 6.28
CA ASP A 67 7.42 -18.74 7.48
C ASP A 67 6.99 -17.95 8.72
N VAL A 68 6.16 -18.59 9.53
CA VAL A 68 5.67 -18.09 10.82
C VAL A 68 6.00 -19.14 11.87
N ASP A 69 7.14 -18.96 12.54
CA ASP A 69 7.61 -19.85 13.62
C ASP A 69 7.72 -21.33 13.19
N GLY A 70 8.23 -21.57 11.98
CA GLY A 70 8.39 -22.91 11.40
C GLY A 70 7.14 -23.47 10.73
N VAL A 71 6.05 -22.71 10.67
CA VAL A 71 4.85 -23.04 9.91
C VAL A 71 4.83 -22.26 8.60
N TYR A 72 4.83 -22.99 7.49
CA TYR A 72 4.79 -22.42 6.14
C TYR A 72 3.35 -22.24 5.67
N LEU A 73 2.96 -21.00 5.43
CA LEU A 73 1.62 -20.63 5.01
C LEU A 73 1.66 -19.86 3.69
N THR A 74 0.78 -20.23 2.76
CA THR A 74 0.67 -19.56 1.47
C THR A 74 -0.36 -18.44 1.55
N PHE A 75 0.06 -17.24 1.18
CA PHE A 75 -0.77 -16.05 1.09
C PHE A 75 -0.74 -15.48 -0.33
N GLU A 76 -1.75 -14.70 -0.70
CA GLU A 76 -1.68 -13.88 -1.91
C GLU A 76 -0.73 -12.69 -1.70
N LEU A 77 -0.05 -12.23 -2.76
CA LEU A 77 0.78 -11.02 -2.67
C LEU A 77 -0.04 -9.78 -2.24
N THR A 78 -1.33 -9.74 -2.57
CA THR A 78 -2.26 -8.70 -2.16
C THR A 78 -2.48 -8.64 -0.64
N ALA A 79 -2.19 -9.73 0.08
CA ALA A 79 -2.33 -9.81 1.54
C ALA A 79 -1.16 -9.18 2.30
N ILE A 80 -0.10 -8.76 1.60
CA ILE A 80 1.08 -8.13 2.20
C ILE A 80 0.87 -6.62 2.27
N LYS A 81 0.91 -6.07 3.49
CA LYS A 81 0.73 -4.64 3.76
C LYS A 81 2.05 -3.89 3.66
N THR A 82 3.10 -4.45 4.26
CA THR A 82 4.40 -3.79 4.36
C THR A 82 5.50 -4.82 4.24
N VAL A 83 6.55 -4.44 3.51
CA VAL A 83 7.77 -5.24 3.32
C VAL A 83 8.89 -4.52 4.04
N LEU A 84 9.47 -5.19 5.03
CA LEU A 84 10.64 -4.71 5.75
C LEU A 84 11.87 -5.32 5.06
N PRO A 85 12.81 -4.49 4.58
CA PRO A 85 14.07 -4.99 4.06
C PRO A 85 14.81 -5.74 5.16
N LEU A 86 15.58 -6.76 4.78
CA LEU A 86 16.55 -7.43 5.63
C LEU A 86 17.53 -6.38 6.19
N THR A 87 17.22 -5.81 7.35
CA THR A 87 18.20 -5.08 8.14
C THR A 87 18.98 -6.17 8.88
N GLU A 88 20.21 -6.40 8.45
CA GLU A 88 21.13 -7.21 9.23
C GLU A 88 21.31 -6.52 10.60
N GLY A 89 20.68 -7.08 11.63
CA GLY A 89 20.94 -6.76 13.03
C GLY A 89 20.27 -5.51 13.57
N ILE A 90 19.04 -5.65 14.06
CA ILE A 90 18.62 -4.93 15.27
C ILE A 90 18.14 -6.00 16.26
N PRO A 91 18.82 -6.19 17.40
CA PRO A 91 18.37 -7.13 18.41
C PRO A 91 17.08 -6.59 19.03
N ALA A 92 16.18 -7.52 19.34
CA ALA A 92 14.99 -7.28 20.14
C ALA A 92 15.33 -6.42 21.38
N VAL A 93 14.77 -5.21 21.45
CA VAL A 93 14.62 -4.48 22.70
C VAL A 93 13.30 -3.73 22.70
N ALA A 94 12.47 -4.16 23.67
CA ALA A 94 11.47 -3.40 24.41
C ALA A 94 10.34 -2.71 23.64
N GLY A 95 9.12 -3.07 24.05
CA GLY A 95 7.94 -2.26 23.79
C GLY A 95 8.07 -0.84 24.34
N GLY A 96 7.38 0.09 23.70
CA GLY A 96 7.34 1.49 24.09
C GLY A 96 6.74 2.33 22.98
N GLU A 97 5.43 2.57 23.12
CA GLU A 97 4.80 3.85 22.75
C GLU A 97 4.92 4.27 21.28
N GLY A 98 4.01 3.71 20.45
CA GLY A 98 3.52 4.46 19.29
C GLY A 98 2.65 5.61 19.77
N SER A 99 3.26 6.74 20.11
CA SER A 99 2.55 8.01 20.18
C SER A 99 1.94 8.28 18.81
N VAL A 100 0.61 8.26 18.79
CA VAL A 100 -0.22 8.70 17.68
C VAL A 100 0.01 10.20 17.53
N ASP A 101 0.85 10.61 16.59
CA ASP A 101 0.79 11.97 16.05
C ASP A 101 -0.25 11.97 14.92
N LEU A 102 -1.44 12.42 15.28
CA LEU A 102 -2.50 12.78 14.35
C LEU A 102 -1.94 13.89 13.43
N PRO A 103 -2.14 13.83 12.11
CA PRO A 103 -1.97 15.03 11.29
C PRO A 103 -3.08 16.02 11.68
N GLU A 104 -2.69 17.07 12.39
CA GLU A 104 -3.53 18.25 12.60
C GLU A 104 -3.87 18.84 11.24
N GLU A 105 -5.17 18.95 10.97
CA GLU A 105 -5.70 19.70 9.84
C GLU A 105 -5.41 21.18 10.07
N GLU A 106 -4.46 21.74 9.32
CA GLU A 106 -4.36 23.19 9.17
C GLU A 106 -5.26 23.63 8.01
N SER A 107 -6.49 23.96 8.36
CA SER A 107 -7.38 24.78 7.54
C SER A 107 -6.82 26.19 7.46
N ALA A 108 -6.11 26.51 6.39
CA ALA A 108 -5.86 27.89 6.00
C ALA A 108 -7.15 28.48 5.38
N ILE A 109 -7.97 29.07 6.24
CA ILE A 109 -9.03 30.03 5.91
C ILE A 109 -8.58 31.41 6.39
N GLU A 110 -8.37 32.31 5.44
CA GLU A 110 -8.50 33.79 5.44
C GLU A 110 -7.73 34.25 4.17
N GLU A 111 -8.25 35.06 3.25
CA GLU A 111 -9.24 36.15 3.31
C GLU A 111 -9.99 36.26 1.97
#